data_AF-A0AAJ5VVH4-F1
#
_entry.id   AF-A0AAJ5VVH4-F1
#
_cell.length_a   1.000
_cell.length_b   1.000
_cell.length_c   1.000
_cell.angle_alpha   90.00
_cell.angle_beta   90.00
_cell.angle_gamma   90.00
#
_symmetry.space_group_name_H-M   'P 1'
#
loop_
_entity.id
_entity.type
_entity.pdbx_description
1 polymer ?
#
loop_
_entity_poly.entity_id
_entity_poly.type
_entity_poly.pdbx_seq_one_letter_code
_entity_poly.pdbx_strand_id
1 'polypeptide(L)' 'MTSKLVVTHLSHDLQARKSYVSFAWSDDPAKRLGLEVPYGTALADVEAAARQALTDLSSELTGSELSLP' A
#
# COMPACT_ATOMS: atom_id res chain seq x y z
N MET A 1 0.12 0.56 21.20
CA MET A 1 0.45 1.80 20.46
C MET A 1 -0.04 1.63 19.05
N THR A 2 -0.84 2.57 18.53
CA THR A 2 -1.38 2.50 17.18
C THR A 2 -0.35 3.08 16.21
N SER A 3 0.40 2.23 15.51
CA SER A 3 1.34 2.70 14.50
C SER A 3 0.59 3.38 13.36
N LYS A 4 1.09 4.53 12.89
CA LYS A 4 0.49 5.29 11.79
C LYS A 4 1.22 4.98 10.50
N LEU A 5 0.46 4.75 9.43
CA LEU A 5 0.98 4.65 8.07
C LEU A 5 0.79 5.99 7.37
N VAL A 6 1.88 6.58 6.92
CA VAL A 6 1.89 7.85 6.19
C VAL A 6 2.04 7.54 4.71
N VAL A 7 1.10 7.99 3.89
CA VAL A 7 1.25 7.96 2.43
C VAL A 7 2.33 8.95 2.02
N THR A 8 3.40 8.47 1.40
CA THR A 8 4.55 9.31 1.02
C THR A 8 4.45 9.81 -0.41
N HIS A 9 4.08 8.94 -1.35
CA HIS A 9 3.88 9.30 -2.75
C HIS A 9 3.00 8.28 -3.49
N LEU A 10 2.40 8.74 -4.58
CA LEU A 10 1.75 7.91 -5.59
C LEU A 10 2.66 7.87 -6.83
N SER A 11 3.01 6.67 -7.29
CA SER A 11 3.77 6.45 -8.51
C SER A 11 2.89 5.80 -9.56
N HIS A 12 3.06 6.19 -10.83
CA HIS A 12 2.37 5.61 -11.96
C HIS A 12 3.40 4.95 -12.88
N ASP A 13 3.33 3.64 -13.01
CA ASP A 13 4.06 2.91 -14.04
C ASP A 13 3.23 2.93 -15.33
N LEU A 14 3.65 3.78 -16.26
CA LEU A 14 2.99 3.94 -17.56
C LEU A 14 3.24 2.75 -18.50
N GLN A 15 4.35 2.02 -18.32
CA GLN A 15 4.69 0.86 -19.15
C GLN A 15 3.84 -0.34 -18.73
N ALA A 16 3.77 -0.60 -17.42
CA ALA A 16 2.96 -1.68 -16.86
C ALA A 16 1.48 -1.31 -16.75
N ARG A 17 1.12 -0.03 -16.95
CA ARG A 17 -0.22 0.53 -16.67
C ARG A 17 -0.69 0.18 -15.26
N LYS A 18 0.19 0.42 -14.28
CA LYS A 18 -0.04 0.16 -12.86
C LYS A 18 0.24 1.41 -12.03
N SER A 19 -0.39 1.51 -10.88
CA SER A 19 -0.14 2.62 -9.96
C SER A 19 0.19 2.05 -8.60
N TYR A 20 1.09 2.72 -7.89
CA TYR A 20 1.62 2.24 -6.62
C TYR A 20 1.54 3.37 -5.59
N VAL A 21 0.87 3.10 -4.49
CA VAL A 21 0.92 3.97 -3.31
C VAL A 21 2.01 3.46 -2.40
N SER A 22 2.88 4.37 -1.96
CA SER A 22 3.90 4.07 -0.96
C SER A 22 3.52 4.61 0.41
N PHE A 23 3.77 3.79 1.41
CA PHE A 23 3.54 4.07 2.82
C PHE A 23 4.87 3.99 3.57
N ALA A 24 5.02 4.85 4.57
CA ALA A 24 6.07 4.75 5.59
C ALA A 24 5.43 4.70 6.97
N TRP A 25 6.00 3.91 7.88
CA TRP A 25 5.54 3.92 9.28
C TRP A 25 6.03 5.21 9.94
N SER A 26 5.15 5.87 10.70
CA SER A 26 5.50 7.07 11.46
C SER A 26 6.66 6.85 12.41
N ASP A 27 6.75 5.63 12.93
CA ASP A 27 7.69 5.26 13.99
C ASP A 27 9.01 4.72 13.40
N ASP A 28 9.00 4.31 12.13
CA ASP A 28 10.17 3.80 11.41
C ASP A 28 10.06 4.12 9.90
N PRO A 29 10.71 5.19 9.42
CA PRO A 29 10.68 5.59 8.02
C PRO A 29 11.50 4.68 7.09
N ALA A 30 12.33 3.77 7.63
CA ALA A 30 13.00 2.73 6.85
C ALA A 30 12.04 1.59 6.51
N LYS A 31 11.03 1.35 7.37
CA LYS A 31 9.94 0.44 7.08
C LYS A 31 8.99 1.08 6.07
N ARG A 32 8.95 0.52 4.86
CA ARG A 32 8.12 1.00 3.75
C ARG A 32 7.29 -0.12 3.17
N LEU A 33 6.12 0.23 2.65
CA LEU A 33 5.22 -0.67 1.97
C LEU A 33 4.76 0.01 0.68
N GLY A 34 4.92 -0.67 -0.45
CA GLY A 34 4.36 -0.24 -1.73
C GLY A 34 3.22 -1.17 -2.09
N LEU A 35 2.02 -0.62 -2.29
CA LEU A 35 0.86 -1.40 -2.71
C LEU A 35 0.36 -0.93 -4.07
N GLU A 36 -0.05 -1.89 -4.87
CA GLU A 36 -0.69 -1.64 -6.15
C GLU A 36 -2.09 -1.05 -5.92
N VAL A 37 -2.41 -0.01 -6.67
CA VAL A 37 -3.72 0.62 -6.72
C VAL A 37 -4.17 0.73 -8.19
N PRO A 38 -5.48 0.88 -8.46
CA PRO A 38 -5.98 1.04 -9.81
C PRO A 38 -5.22 2.11 -10.60
N TYR A 39 -4.90 1.80 -11.85
CA TYR A 39 -4.19 2.72 -12.71
C TYR A 39 -5.00 3.99 -12.95
N GLY A 40 -4.34 5.14 -12.85
CA GLY A 40 -4.99 6.45 -13.00
C GLY A 40 -5.76 6.91 -11.77
N THR A 41 -5.53 6.31 -10.60
CA THR A 41 -6.03 6.83 -9.31
C THR A 41 -5.66 8.30 -9.18
N ALA A 42 -6.66 9.18 -9.07
CA ALA A 42 -6.45 10.60 -8.87
C ALA A 42 -6.00 10.89 -7.44
N LEU A 43 -5.27 12.00 -7.22
CA LEU A 43 -4.79 12.37 -5.89
C LEU A 43 -5.92 12.49 -4.85
N ALA A 44 -7.11 12.92 -5.27
CA ALA A 44 -8.30 13.00 -4.42
C ALA A 44 -8.79 11.62 -3.93
N ASP A 45 -8.54 10.56 -4.71
CA ASP A 45 -8.99 9.20 -4.42
C ASP A 45 -7.88 8.35 -3.78
N VAL A 46 -6.66 8.88 -3.66
CA VAL A 46 -5.50 8.16 -3.11
C VAL A 46 -5.77 7.62 -1.73
N GLU A 47 -6.41 8.39 -0.85
CA GLU A 47 -6.70 7.93 0.52
C GLU A 47 -7.61 6.70 0.52
N ALA A 48 -8.68 6.73 -0.26
CA ALA A 48 -9.62 5.61 -0.37
C ALA A 48 -8.95 4.38 -0.99
N ALA A 49 -8.22 4.58 -2.10
CA ALA A 49 -7.50 3.50 -2.79
C ALA A 49 -6.40 2.88 -1.91
N ALA A 50 -5.66 3.72 -1.19
CA ALA A 50 -4.64 3.32 -0.23
C ALA A 50 -5.23 2.46 0.89
N ARG A 51 -6.38 2.88 1.44
CA ARG A 51 -7.06 2.15 2.51
C ARG A 51 -7.62 0.82 2.02
N GLN A 52 -8.14 0.77 0.81
CA GLN A 52 -8.60 -0.47 0.20
C GLN A 52 -7.43 -1.43 0.01
N ALA A 53 -6.32 -0.98 -0.57
CA ALA A 53 -5.14 -1.81 -0.77
C ALA A 53 -4.57 -2.39 0.54
N LEU A 54 -4.58 -1.61 1.63
CA LEU A 54 -4.20 -2.10 2.96
C LEU A 54 -5.16 -3.17 3.49
N THR A 55 -6.46 -3.01 3.24
CA THR A 55 -7.49 -3.97 3.64
C THR A 55 -7.33 -5.29 2.89
N ASP A 56 -7.05 -5.20 1.58
CA ASP A 56 -6.82 -6.35 0.72
C ASP A 56 -5.57 -7.12 1.17
N LEU A 57 -4.45 -6.42 1.38
CA LEU A 57 -3.22 -7.02 1.90
C LEU A 57 -3.45 -7.68 3.26
N SER A 58 -4.12 -6.99 4.19
CA SER A 58 -4.39 -7.55 5.52
C SER A 58 -5.22 -8.83 5.43
N SER A 59 -6.18 -8.89 4.51
CA SER A 59 -7.02 -10.07 4.28
C SER A 59 -6.21 -11.21 3.67
N GLU A 60 -5.36 -10.91 2.69
CA GLU A 60 -4.44 -11.88 2.06
C GLU A 60 -3.48 -12.48 3.10
N LEU A 61 -2.86 -11.64 3.93
CA LEU A 61 -1.96 -12.10 5.00
C LEU A 61 -2.67 -12.95 6.04
N THR A 62 -3.93 -12.64 6.36
CA THR A 62 -4.74 -13.41 7.31
C THR A 62 -5.11 -14.78 6.73
N GLY A 63 -5.35 -14.85 5.42
CA GLY A 63 -5.70 -16.11 4.73
C GLY A 63 -4.49 -16.96 4.33
N SER A 64 -3.27 -16.42 4.46
CA SER A 64 -2.04 -17.10 4.07
C SER A 64 -1.53 -18.01 5.18
N GLU A 65 -1.09 -19.22 4.81
CA GLU A 65 -0.39 -20.12 5.73
C GLU A 65 1.10 -19.78 5.79
N LEU A 66 1.65 -19.77 7.00
CA LEU A 66 3.07 -19.51 7.21
C LEU A 66 3.84 -20.81 7.03
N SER A 67 4.46 -20.98 5.87
CA SER A 67 5.29 -22.14 5.55
C SER A 67 6.75 -21.86 5.88
N LEU A 68 7.35 -22.68 6.73
CA LEU A 68 8.78 -22.67 7.03
C LEU A 68 9.44 -23.84 6.28
N PRO A 69 10.64 -23.67 5.72
CA PRO A 69 11.38 -24.73 5.04
C PRO A 69 11.84 -25.85 5.99
#